data_AF-A0AAU9TCT8-F1
#
_entry.id   AF-A0AAU9TCT8-F1
#
_cell.length_a   1.000
_cell.length_b   1.000
_cell.length_c   1.000
_cell.angle_alpha   90.00
_cell.angle_beta   90.00
_cell.angle_gamma   90.00
#
_symmetry.space_group_name_H-M   'P 1'
#
loop_
_entity.id
_entity.type
_entity.pdbx_description
1 polymer ?
#
loop_
_entity_poly.entity_id
_entity_poly.type
_entity_poly.pdbx_seq_one_letter_code
_entity_poly.pdbx_strand_id
1 'polypeptide(L)' 'MAVNIYYQNVRGLRTKTEDVLTNVLINSYNVIVFTETWLNSNVTNSEFIDKRYTVYRRDRLCSETTKKDGGEF' A
#
# COMPACT_ATOMS: atom_id res chain seq x y z
N MET A 1 -12.51 23.16 -8.75
CA MET A 1 -11.56 22.06 -8.96
C MET A 1 -11.84 21.01 -7.90
N ALA A 2 -12.22 19.80 -8.27
CA ALA A 2 -12.57 18.75 -7.30
C ALA A 2 -11.31 17.94 -6.94
N VAL A 3 -11.19 17.57 -5.67
CA VAL A 3 -10.10 16.70 -5.17
C VAL A 3 -10.64 15.27 -5.10
N ASN A 4 -10.03 14.36 -5.86
CA ASN A 4 -10.44 12.96 -5.92
C ASN A 4 -9.54 12.12 -5.00
N ILE A 5 -10.15 11.47 -4.01
CA ILE A 5 -9.47 10.67 -3.00
C ILE A 5 -9.92 9.21 -3.15
N TYR A 6 -8.97 8.29 -3.27
CA TYR A 6 -9.23 6.86 -3.27
C TYR A 6 -8.80 6.24 -1.94
N TYR A 7 -9.69 5.47 -1.32
CA TYR A 7 -9.43 4.74 -0.09
C TYR A 7 -9.77 3.26 -0.27
N GLN A 8 -8.85 2.37 0.11
CA GLN A 8 -9.10 0.94 0.09
C GLN A 8 -8.33 0.22 1.21
N ASN A 9 -9.06 -0.64 1.92
CA ASN A 9 -8.44 -1.73 2.67
C ASN A 9 -8.03 -2.83 1.68
N VAL A 10 -6.72 -3.05 1.51
CA VAL A 10 -6.17 -3.94 0.47
C VAL A 10 -5.97 -5.39 0.94
N ARG A 11 -6.17 -5.65 2.24
CA ARG A 11 -6.07 -6.98 2.87
C ARG A 11 -4.80 -7.74 2.44
N GLY A 12 -3.66 -7.06 2.46
CA GLY A 12 -2.39 -7.58 1.95
C GLY A 12 -2.06 -7.03 0.56
N LEU A 13 -1.19 -6.02 0.53
CA LEU A 13 -0.66 -5.43 -0.68
C LEU A 13 0.52 -6.24 -1.24
N ARG A 14 1.28 -6.93 -0.37
CA ARG A 14 2.52 -7.64 -0.72
C ARG A 14 2.35 -8.65 -1.87
N THR A 15 1.20 -9.28 -2.00
CA THR A 15 0.91 -10.26 -3.07
C THR A 15 0.20 -9.66 -4.28
N LYS A 16 -0.05 -8.35 -4.28
CA LYS A 16 -0.85 -7.63 -5.29
C LYS A 16 -0.16 -6.35 -5.79
N THR A 17 1.17 -6.28 -5.66
CA THR A 17 1.95 -5.08 -6.00
C THR A 17 1.78 -4.69 -7.47
N GLU A 18 1.82 -5.65 -8.39
CA GLU A 18 1.62 -5.42 -9.83
C GLU A 18 0.21 -4.93 -10.17
N ASP A 19 -0.82 -5.53 -9.56
CA ASP A 19 -2.22 -5.13 -9.75
C ASP A 19 -2.44 -3.69 -9.24
N VAL A 20 -1.88 -3.37 -8.06
CA VAL A 20 -1.97 -2.03 -7.49
C VAL A 20 -1.23 -1.03 -8.37
N LEU A 21 -0.02 -1.34 -8.83
CA LEU A 21 0.76 -0.46 -9.70
C LEU A 21 0.01 -0.19 -11.01
N THR A 22 -0.53 -1.23 -11.64
CA THR A 22 -1.34 -1.11 -12.87
C THR A 22 -2.55 -0.20 -12.63
N ASN A 23 -3.27 -0.39 -11.52
CA ASN A 23 -4.42 0.46 -11.17
C ASN A 23 -4.02 1.91 -10.90
N VAL A 24 -2.86 2.15 -10.28
CA VAL A 24 -2.30 3.49 -10.03
C VAL A 24 -1.87 4.16 -11.34
N LEU A 25 -1.41 3.39 -12.33
CA LEU A 25 -1.01 3.92 -13.63
C LEU A 25 -2.21 4.33 -14.49
N ILE A 26 -3.27 3.51 -14.54
CA ILE A 26 -4.46 3.78 -15.35
C ILE A 26 -5.39 4.84 -14.74
N ASN A 27 -5.38 4.98 -13.40
CA ASN A 27 -6.21 5.95 -12.70
C ASN A 27 -5.40 7.18 -12.27
N SER A 28 -6.07 8.32 -12.14
CA SER A 28 -5.47 9.57 -11.67
C SER A 28 -6.26 10.13 -10.50
N TYR A 29 -5.86 9.73 -9.29
CA TYR A 29 -6.39 10.28 -8.03
C TYR A 29 -5.42 11.33 -7.48
N ASN A 30 -5.92 12.31 -6.74
CA ASN A 30 -5.05 13.29 -6.07
C ASN A 30 -4.41 12.69 -4.82
N VAL A 31 -5.14 11.81 -4.13
CA VAL A 31 -4.70 11.13 -2.91
C VAL A 31 -5.15 9.67 -2.96
N ILE A 32 -4.25 8.77 -2.59
CA ILE A 32 -4.51 7.33 -2.49
C ILE A 32 -4.16 6.88 -1.07
N VAL A 33 -5.10 6.19 -0.42
CA VAL A 33 -4.95 5.70 0.95
C VAL A 33 -5.17 4.20 0.97
N PHE A 34 -4.15 3.45 1.40
CA PHE A 34 -4.22 2.01 1.59
C PHE A 34 -4.10 1.64 3.07
N THR A 35 -4.96 0.73 3.53
CA THR A 35 -4.90 0.15 4.88
C THR A 35 -4.80 -1.37 4.81
N GLU A 36 -4.32 -2.00 5.90
CA GLU A 36 -3.97 -3.43 5.93
C GLU A 36 -3.05 -3.81 4.75
N THR A 37 -1.97 -3.04 4.55
CA THR A 37 -1.03 -3.28 3.43
C THR A 37 -0.12 -4.47 3.70
N TRP A 38 0.17 -4.76 4.98
CA TRP A 38 1.11 -5.80 5.40
C TRP A 38 2.49 -5.67 4.74
N LEU A 39 2.89 -4.43 4.43
CA LEU A 39 4.20 -4.13 3.87
C LEU A 39 5.29 -4.23 4.94
N ASN A 40 6.49 -4.52 4.46
CA ASN A 40 7.72 -4.53 5.24
C ASN A 40 8.82 -3.80 4.45
N SER A 41 9.97 -3.59 5.09
CA SER A 41 11.12 -2.88 4.52
C SER A 41 11.71 -3.52 3.26
N ASN A 42 11.32 -4.76 2.92
CA ASN A 42 11.83 -5.44 1.73
C ASN A 42 11.06 -5.04 0.46
N VAL A 43 9.87 -4.46 0.57
CA VAL A 43 9.10 -3.96 -0.57
C VAL A 43 9.43 -2.51 -0.78
N THR A 44 9.98 -2.15 -1.92
CA THR A 44 10.28 -0.76 -2.30
C THR A 44 9.04 -0.04 -2.80
N ASN A 45 9.02 1.30 -2.72
CA ASN A 45 7.87 2.08 -3.20
C ASN A 45 7.60 1.86 -4.69
N SER A 46 8.67 1.80 -5.50
CA SER A 46 8.61 1.63 -6.95
C SER A 46 7.92 0.34 -7.40
N GLU A 47 7.73 -0.65 -6.51
CA GLU A 47 7.04 -1.90 -6.83
C GLU A 47 5.52 -1.77 -6.91
N PHE A 48 4.93 -0.78 -6.24
CA PHE A 48 3.46 -0.67 -6.13
C PHE A 48 2.91 0.74 -6.35
N ILE A 49 3.78 1.76 -6.42
CA ILE A 49 3.35 3.14 -6.67
C ILE A 49 4.20 3.79 -7.74
N ASP A 50 3.55 4.59 -8.58
CA ASP A 50 4.22 5.37 -9.60
C ASP A 50 4.91 6.61 -9.01
N LYS A 51 5.97 7.08 -9.69
CA LYS A 51 6.79 8.23 -9.25
C LYS A 51 6.02 9.55 -9.20
N ARG A 52 4.81 9.62 -9.77
CA ARG A 52 3.91 10.77 -9.66
C ARG A 52 3.44 11.05 -8.23
N TYR A 53 3.53 10.09 -7.31
CA TYR A 53 3.04 10.23 -5.94
C TYR A 53 4.19 10.36 -4.93
N THR A 54 4.04 11.26 -3.97
CA THR A 54 4.84 11.27 -2.75
C THR A 54 4.29 10.23 -1.78
N VAL A 55 5.13 9.30 -1.34
CA VAL A 55 4.71 8.15 -0.53
C VAL A 55 5.01 8.40 0.94
N TYR A 56 3.97 8.35 1.75
CA TYR A 56 4.08 8.28 3.21
C TYR A 56 3.57 6.91 3.64
N ARG A 57 4.42 6.09 4.26
CA ARG A 57 4.06 4.75 4.72
C ARG A 57 4.66 4.43 6.09
N ARG A 58 4.00 3.54 6.81
CA ARG A 58 4.49 2.95 8.05
C ARG A 58 4.41 1.43 7.91
N ASP A 59 5.57 0.80 7.89
CA ASP A 59 5.69 -0.65 7.74
C ASP A 59 5.54 -1.35 9.09
N ARG A 60 5.21 -2.64 9.04
CA ARG A 60 5.26 -3.49 10.24
C ARG A 60 6.72 -3.85 10.53
N LEU A 61 7.19 -3.52 11.72
CA LEU A 61 8.50 -3.95 12.20
C LEU A 61 8.47 -5.45 12.45
N CYS A 62 9.22 -6.20 11.66
CA CYS A 62 9.30 -7.67 11.77
C CYS A 62 9.91 -8.14 13.10
N SER A 63 10.62 -7.25 13.82
CA SER A 63 11.32 -7.53 15.07
C SER A 63 10.45 -7.48 16.33
N GLU A 64 9.26 -6.88 16.29
CA GLU A 64 8.45 -6.66 17.50
C GLU A 64 7.31 -7.66 17.68
N THR A 65 7.06 -8.54 16.70
CA THR A 65 5.92 -9.46 16.77
C THR A 65 6.26 -10.86 16.28
N THR A 66 6.17 -11.85 17.16
CA THR A 66 6.23 -13.29 16.83
C THR A 66 5.09 -13.73 15.90
N LYS A 67 4.09 -12.87 15.69
CA LYS A 67 2.91 -13.13 14.84
C LYS A 67 3.15 -12.66 13.41
N LYS A 68 3.38 -13.61 12.50
CA LYS A 68 3.71 -13.33 11.09
C LYS A 68 2.51 -12.97 10.21
N ASP A 69 1.29 -13.36 10.59
CA ASP A 69 0.07 -13.14 9.80
C ASP A 69 -1.12 -12.69 10.67
N GLY A 70 -2.17 -12.17 10.03
CA GLY A 70 -3.34 -11.55 10.69
C GLY A 70 -4.24 -12.54 11.44
N GLY A 71 -4.59 -12.14 12.66
CA GLY A 71 -5.49 -12.85 13.57
C GLY A 71 -5.41 -12.23 14.96
N GLU A 72 -6.32 -11.31 15.27
CA GLU A 72 -6.67 -10.92 16.64
C GLU A 72 -8.18 -11.01 16.81
N PHE A 73 -8.70 -12.21 16.59
CA PHE A 73 -9.90 -12.76 17.23
C PHE A 73 -9.71 -14.27 17.37
#